data_AF-A0A6B3F611-F1
#
_entry.id   AF-A0A6B3F611-F1
#
_cell.length_a   1.000
_cell.length_b   1.000
_cell.length_c   1.000
_cell.angle_alpha   90.00
_cell.angle_beta   90.00
_cell.angle_gamma   90.00
#
_symmetry.space_group_name_H-M   'P 1'
#
loop_
_entity.id
_entity.type
_entity.pdbx_description
1 polymer ?
#
loop_
_entity_poly.entity_id
_entity_poly.type
_entity_poly.pdbx_seq_one_letter_code
_entity_poly.pdbx_strand_id
1 'polypeptide(L)'
;KPTEGQIDDLVHEIRERTEKDERVLVTTLTKKMAEDLTDYFLELGINVRYLHSDVDTLRRIELLRELRSGEYDVLVGINLLREGLDLPEV
;
A
#
# COMPACT_ATOMS: atom_id res chain seq x y z
N LYS A 1 9.96 -18.85 6.29
CA LYS A 1 10.90 -18.53 5.19
C LYS A 1 11.71 -17.32 5.65
N PRO A 2 13.00 -17.18 5.31
CA PRO A 2 13.76 -15.98 5.66
C PRO A 2 13.09 -14.76 5.01
N THR A 3 13.11 -13.63 5.71
CA THR A 3 12.62 -12.32 5.25
C THR A 3 13.58 -11.62 4.28
N GLU A 4 14.84 -12.06 4.25
CA GLU A 4 15.84 -11.63 3.25
C GLU A 4 15.37 -11.99 1.84
N GLY A 5 15.28 -10.98 0.97
CA GLY A 5 14.81 -11.09 -0.42
C GLY A 5 13.31 -10.84 -0.61
N GLN A 6 12.46 -11.05 0.39
CA GLN A 6 11.01 -10.86 0.22
C GLN A 6 10.62 -9.41 -0.01
N ILE A 7 11.35 -8.47 0.62
CA ILE A 7 11.12 -7.04 0.43
C ILE A 7 11.63 -6.57 -0.92
N ASP A 8 12.79 -7.07 -1.36
CA ASP A 8 13.35 -6.72 -2.68
C ASP A 8 12.45 -7.24 -3.82
N ASP A 9 11.95 -8.47 -3.70
CA ASP A 9 10.99 -9.04 -4.65
C ASP A 9 9.70 -8.20 -4.69
N LEU A 10 9.18 -7.79 -3.54
CA LEU A 10 8.00 -6.92 -3.45
C LEU A 10 8.24 -5.55 -4.10
N VAL A 11 9.41 -4.95 -3.90
CA VAL A 11 9.78 -3.68 -4.55
C VAL A 11 9.83 -3.85 -6.07
N HIS A 12 10.38 -4.97 -6.56
CA HIS A 12 10.40 -5.28 -7.98
C HIS A 12 8.97 -5.40 -8.54
N GLU A 13 8.11 -6.18 -7.89
CA GLU A 13 6.70 -6.33 -8.29
C GLU A 13 5.97 -4.99 -8.29
N ILE A 14 6.14 -4.17 -7.24
CA ILE A 14 5.52 -2.83 -7.16
C ILE A 14 5.89 -1.99 -8.39
N ARG A 15 7.17 -1.98 -8.78
CA ARG A 15 7.63 -1.20 -9.93
C ARG A 15 7.03 -1.71 -11.24
N GLU A 16 7.03 -3.02 -11.47
CA GLU A 16 6.42 -3.60 -12.68
C GLU A 16 4.91 -3.31 -12.80
N ARG A 17 4.19 -3.24 -11.67
CA ARG A 17 2.76 -2.90 -11.62
C ARG A 17 2.53 -1.41 -11.87
N THR A 18 3.33 -0.58 -11.22
CA THR A 18 3.25 0.88 -11.38
C THR A 18 3.55 1.30 -12.82
N GLU A 19 4.49 0.64 -13.50
CA GLU A 19 4.79 0.88 -14.93
C GLU A 19 3.59 0.58 -15.86
N LYS A 20 2.63 -0.22 -15.41
CA LYS A 20 1.40 -0.57 -16.14
C LYS A 20 0.19 0.27 -15.71
N ASP A 21 0.40 1.29 -14.89
CA ASP A 21 -0.65 2.11 -14.26
C ASP A 21 -1.60 1.29 -13.37
N GLU A 22 -1.11 0.18 -12.83
CA GLU A 22 -1.82 -0.65 -11.84
C GLU A 22 -1.47 -0.17 -10.41
N ARG A 23 -2.40 -0.37 -9.47
CA ARG A 23 -2.21 0.00 -8.05
C ARG A 23 -1.90 -1.22 -7.21
N VAL A 24 -1.13 -1.01 -6.14
CA VAL A 24 -0.70 -2.10 -5.25
C VAL A 24 -1.22 -1.89 -3.84
N LEU A 25 -1.83 -2.94 -3.29
CA LEU A 25 -2.19 -3.01 -1.87
C LEU A 25 -1.23 -3.94 -1.14
N VAL A 26 -0.61 -3.44 -0.07
CA VAL A 26 0.25 -4.25 0.78
C VAL A 26 -0.40 -4.39 2.14
N THR A 27 -0.73 -5.63 2.52
CA THR A 27 -1.29 -5.91 3.84
C THR A 27 -0.20 -6.40 4.79
N THR A 28 -0.06 -5.72 5.93
CA THR A 28 0.82 -6.13 7.02
C THR A 28 0.02 -6.64 8.22
N LEU A 29 0.72 -7.23 9.20
CA LEU A 29 0.11 -7.80 10.40
C LEU A 29 -0.03 -6.80 11.55
N THR A 30 0.78 -5.74 11.56
CA THR A 30 0.81 -4.77 12.66
C THR A 30 0.97 -3.35 12.13
N LYS A 31 0.51 -2.37 12.92
CA LYS A 31 0.63 -0.95 12.59
C LYS A 31 2.08 -0.53 12.39
N LYS A 32 2.95 -0.95 13.31
CA LYS A 32 4.38 -0.68 13.22
C LYS A 32 4.99 -1.23 11.92
N MET A 33 4.63 -2.44 11.51
CA MET A 33 5.12 -2.98 10.23
C MET A 33 4.60 -2.18 9.02
N ALA A 34 3.36 -1.67 9.07
CA ALA A 34 2.86 -0.82 8.00
C ALA A 34 3.62 0.51 7.93
N GLU A 35 3.90 1.13 9.08
CA GLU A 35 4.69 2.36 9.19
C GLU A 35 6.12 2.14 8.70
N ASP A 36 6.83 1.16 9.26
CA ASP A 36 8.21 0.83 8.90
C ASP A 36 8.35 0.52 7.39
N LEU A 37 7.37 -0.19 6.80
CA LEU A 37 7.39 -0.52 5.37
C LEU A 37 7.06 0.69 4.48
N THR A 38 6.17 1.57 4.94
CA THR A 38 5.86 2.82 4.24
C THR A 38 7.09 3.72 4.18
N ASP A 39 7.77 3.90 5.30
CA ASP A 39 8.99 4.70 5.37
C ASP A 39 10.09 4.12 4.46
N TYR A 40 10.28 2.80 4.48
CA TYR A 40 11.21 2.12 3.59
C TYR A 40 10.89 2.35 2.11
N PHE A 41 9.62 2.26 1.71
CA PHE A 41 9.21 2.53 0.32
C PHE A 41 9.40 4.00 -0.07
N LEU A 42 9.15 4.95 0.84
CA LEU A 42 9.43 6.36 0.61
C LEU A 42 10.92 6.63 0.40
N GLU A 43 11.80 6.00 1.17
CA GLU A 43 13.26 6.09 0.99
C GLU A 43 13.72 5.58 -0.39
N LEU A 44 13.01 4.59 -0.93
CA LEU A 44 13.24 4.03 -2.27
C LEU A 44 12.58 4.84 -3.40
N GLY A 45 11.89 5.93 -3.08
CA GLY A 45 11.22 6.81 -4.04
C GLY A 45 9.89 6.25 -4.59
N ILE A 46 9.30 5.25 -3.92
CA ILE A 46 7.98 4.73 -4.28
C ILE A 46 6.91 5.68 -3.74
N ASN A 47 5.93 6.01 -4.59
CA ASN A 47 4.82 6.86 -4.18
C ASN A 47 3.80 6.04 -3.38
N VAL A 48 3.90 6.10 -2.04
CA VAL A 48 3.16 5.26 -1.11
C VAL A 48 2.39 6.10 -0.07
N ARG A 49 1.27 5.55 0.41
CA ARG A 49 0.56 6.00 1.61
C ARG A 49 0.25 4.81 2.52
N TYR A 50 -0.09 5.10 3.78
CA TYR A 50 -0.47 4.10 4.76
C TYR A 50 -1.91 4.28 5.25
N LEU A 51 -2.58 3.17 5.61
CA LEU A 51 -3.91 3.13 6.20
C LEU A 51 -3.91 2.21 7.43
N HIS A 52 -4.51 2.68 8.54
CA HIS A 52 -4.70 1.87 9.74
C HIS A 52 -6.08 2.12 10.39
N SER A 53 -6.40 1.34 11.42
CA SER A 53 -7.69 1.32 12.11
C SER A 53 -8.10 2.64 12.76
N ASP A 54 -7.14 3.52 13.09
CA ASP A 54 -7.44 4.77 13.82
C ASP A 54 -7.65 5.96 12.86
N VAL A 55 -7.58 5.71 11.55
CA VAL A 55 -7.97 6.68 10.52
C VAL A 55 -9.48 6.77 10.47
N ASP A 56 -10.01 7.99 10.54
CA ASP A 56 -11.45 8.22 10.45
C ASP A 56 -12.00 7.80 9.08
N THR A 57 -13.31 7.54 9.03
CA THR A 57 -13.97 7.03 7.83
C THR A 57 -13.82 7.95 6.62
N LEU A 58 -13.81 9.28 6.80
CA LEU A 58 -13.69 10.22 5.70
C LEU A 58 -12.28 10.18 5.11
N ARG A 59 -11.25 10.21 5.96
CA ARG A 59 -9.86 10.14 5.49
C ARG A 59 -9.55 8.82 4.80
N ARG A 60 -10.15 7.72 5.26
CA ARG A 60 -10.07 6.43 4.55
C ARG A 60 -10.63 6.50 3.14
N ILE A 61 -11.83 7.09 2.98
CA ILE A 61 -12.45 7.26 1.65
C ILE A 61 -11.58 8.13 0.75
N GLU A 62 -11.00 9.21 1.28
CA GLU A 62 -10.07 10.05 0.54
C GLU A 62 -8.85 9.27 0.06
N LEU A 63 -8.15 8.56 0.96
CA LEU A 63 -6.98 7.75 0.59
C LEU A 63 -7.32 6.77 -0.54
N LEU A 64 -8.44 6.05 -0.43
CA LEU A 64 -8.84 5.11 -1.48
C LEU A 64 -9.15 5.79 -2.81
N ARG A 65 -9.75 6.99 -2.77
CA ARG A 65 -9.99 7.79 -3.97
C ARG A 65 -8.68 8.28 -4.58
N GLU A 66 -7.76 8.80 -3.77
CA GLU A 66 -6.42 9.26 -4.16
C GLU A 66 -5.62 8.12 -4.84
N LEU A 67 -5.66 6.91 -4.27
CA LEU A 67 -5.06 5.70 -4.85
C LEU A 67 -5.66 5.40 -6.24
N ARG A 68 -6.99 5.39 -6.36
CA ARG A 68 -7.68 5.12 -7.63
C ARG A 68 -7.41 6.19 -8.69
N SER A 69 -7.24 7.45 -8.30
CA SER A 69 -6.86 8.53 -9.22
C SER A 69 -5.38 8.55 -9.57
N GLY A 70 -4.56 7.68 -8.97
CA GLY A 70 -3.12 7.62 -9.22
C GLY A 70 -2.33 8.78 -8.59
N GLU A 71 -2.85 9.39 -7.51
CA GLU A 71 -2.04 10.34 -6.74
C GLU A 71 -0.88 9.64 -6.02
N TYR A 72 -1.03 8.34 -5.79
CA TYR A 72 0.01 7.43 -5.35
C TYR A 72 -0.29 6.00 -5.83
N ASP A 73 0.73 5.15 -5.83
CA ASP A 73 0.69 3.84 -6.50
C ASP A 73 0.50 2.69 -5.50
N VAL A 74 0.94 2.90 -4.25
CA VAL A 74 0.94 1.85 -3.22
C VAL A 74 0.19 2.31 -1.97
N LEU A 75 -0.71 1.45 -1.46
CA LEU A 75 -1.33 1.61 -0.15
C LEU A 75 -0.91 0.46 0.78
N VAL A 76 -0.19 0.79 1.84
CA VAL A 76 0.17 -0.17 2.90
C VAL A 76 -0.85 -0.09 4.03
N GLY A 77 -1.33 -1.21 4.55
CA GLY A 77 -2.16 -1.16 5.74
C GLY A 77 -2.41 -2.50 6.40
N ILE A 78 -3.24 -2.48 7.42
CA ILE A 78 -3.57 -3.67 8.20
C ILE A 78 -4.96 -4.13 7.79
N ASN A 79 -5.07 -5.37 7.30
CA ASN A 79 -6.36 -6.00 7.04
C ASN A 79 -7.24 -5.21 6.03
N LEU A 80 -6.62 -4.67 4.98
CA LEU A 80 -7.25 -3.81 3.95
C LEU A 80 -8.48 -4.45 3.30
N LEU A 81 -8.45 -5.77 3.08
CA LEU A 81 -9.47 -6.51 2.32
C LEU A 81 -10.79 -6.76 3.07
N ARG A 82 -10.81 -6.61 4.41
CA ARG A 82 -12.06 -6.81 5.19
C ARG A 82 -12.94 -5.58 5.27
N GLU A 83 -12.47 -4.44 4.77
CA GLU A 83 -13.15 -3.15 4.96
C GLU A 83 -14.10 -2.78 3.81
N GLY A 84 -14.42 -3.72 2.90
CA GLY A 84 -15.36 -3.46 1.80
C GLY A 84 -14.73 -2.69 0.64
N LEU A 85 -13.45 -2.93 0.37
CA LEU A 85 -12.76 -2.43 -0.81
C LEU A 85 -13.29 -3.13 -2.07
N ASP A 86 -14.38 -2.60 -2.64
CA ASP A 86 -14.76 -2.89 -4.03
C ASP A 86 -13.81 -2.10 -4.94
N LEU A 87 -12.67 -2.71 -5.24
CA LEU A 87 -11.62 -2.16 -6.09
C LEU A 87 -11.55 -3.00 -7.38
N PRO A 88 -12.31 -2.63 -8.43
CA PRO A 88 -12.33 -3.39 -9.68
C PRO A 88 -11.00 -3.32 -10.49
N GLU A 89 -10.03 -2.51 -10.04
CA GLU A 89 -8.82 -2.12 -10.77
C GLU A 89 -7.52 -2.44 -9.98
N VAL A 90 -7.60 -3.25 -8.92
CA VAL A 90 -6.45 -3.67 -8.08
C VAL A 90 -6.34 -5.18 -7.99
#